data_AF-A0A846CHK9-F1
#
_entry.id   AF-A0A846CHK9-F1
#
_cell.length_a   1.000
_cell.length_b   1.000
_cell.length_c   1.000
_cell.angle_alpha   90.00
_cell.angle_beta   90.00
_cell.angle_gamma   90.00
#
_symmetry.space_group_name_H-M   'P 1'
#
loop_
_entity.id
_entity.type
_entity.pdbx_description
1 polymer ?
#
loop_
_entity_poly.entity_id
_entity_poly.type
_entity_poly.pdbx_seq_one_letter_code
_entity_poly.pdbx_strand_id
1 'polypeptide(L)'
;MPSPSLWITGPTLSGKTSRLIEEFCIKGQQIQSPLNQIVHTVRPELPKSDIAAARLCQRNNQIEDFQYTEPQILILAANAENRINLMDRISEATSEQYPYHSTTPLGFFEDEVILFWPLLIQTLDLRGQFPLRLRPETEQELASRLWRPHIEKLQQPG
;
A
#
# COMPACT_ATOMS: atom_id res chain seq x y z
N MET A 1 23.83 5.40 4.85
CA MET A 1 22.54 5.75 4.20
C MET A 1 22.10 4.53 3.40
N PRO A 2 20.91 3.95 3.63
CA PRO A 2 20.40 2.89 2.77
C PRO A 2 20.22 3.43 1.33
N SER A 3 20.47 2.59 0.33
CA SER A 3 20.30 2.97 -1.07
C SER A 3 18.82 3.34 -1.36
N PRO A 4 18.55 4.40 -2.13
CA PRO A 4 17.18 4.80 -2.45
C PRO A 4 16.43 3.72 -3.26
N SER A 5 17.16 2.95 -4.06
CA SER A 5 16.64 1.86 -4.89
C SER A 5 17.35 0.54 -4.59
N LEU A 6 16.59 -0.55 -4.56
CA LEU A 6 17.09 -1.92 -4.43
C LEU A 6 16.38 -2.81 -5.45
N TRP A 7 17.16 -3.66 -6.13
CA TRP A 7 16.65 -4.66 -7.06
C TRP A 7 17.08 -6.05 -6.60
N ILE A 8 16.12 -6.95 -6.38
CA ILE A 8 16.36 -8.31 -5.88
C ILE A 8 16.14 -9.31 -7.02
N THR A 9 17.21 -9.99 -7.45
CA THR A 9 17.16 -11.02 -8.50
C THR A 9 17.42 -12.41 -7.93
N GLY A 10 16.94 -13.42 -8.64
CA GLY A 10 17.19 -14.82 -8.30
C GLY A 10 16.13 -15.75 -8.88
N PRO A 11 16.44 -17.05 -9.02
CA PRO A 11 15.49 -18.05 -9.50
C PRO A 11 14.32 -18.25 -8.52
N THR A 12 13.29 -18.98 -8.93
CA THR A 12 12.20 -19.39 -8.04
C THR A 12 12.77 -20.08 -6.79
N LEU A 13 12.15 -19.83 -5.63
CA LEU A 13 12.58 -20.36 -4.32
C LEU A 13 13.95 -19.87 -3.80
N SER A 14 14.54 -18.83 -4.38
CA SER A 14 15.81 -18.24 -3.88
C SER A 14 15.66 -17.32 -2.65
N GLY A 15 14.48 -17.28 -2.02
CA GLY A 15 14.23 -16.41 -0.85
C GLY A 15 13.98 -14.93 -1.16
N LYS A 16 13.73 -14.55 -2.42
CA LYS A 16 13.50 -13.14 -2.82
C LYS A 16 12.44 -12.44 -1.98
N THR A 17 11.32 -13.11 -1.73
CA THR A 17 10.22 -12.56 -0.94
C THR A 17 10.61 -12.37 0.53
N SER A 18 11.40 -13.29 1.10
CA SER A 18 11.92 -13.15 2.46
C SER A 18 12.84 -11.94 2.56
N ARG A 19 13.74 -11.77 1.58
CA ARG A 19 14.63 -10.60 1.50
C ARG A 19 13.85 -9.30 1.32
N LEU A 20 12.78 -9.30 0.53
CA LEU A 20 11.90 -8.14 0.36
C LEU A 20 11.23 -7.74 1.69
N ILE A 21 10.77 -8.72 2.47
CA ILE A 21 10.13 -8.48 3.77
C ILE A 21 11.14 -7.91 4.78
N GLU A 22 12.37 -8.43 4.82
CA GLU A 22 13.44 -7.87 5.66
C GLU A 22 13.67 -6.39 5.35
N GLU A 23 13.78 -6.05 4.06
CA GLU A 23 13.97 -4.68 3.60
C GLU A 23 12.75 -3.80 3.92
N PHE A 24 11.54 -4.35 3.82
CA PHE A 24 10.32 -3.68 4.24
C PHE A 24 10.38 -3.33 5.73
N CYS A 25 10.75 -4.26 6.60
CA CYS A 25 10.85 -4.01 8.04
C CYS A 25 11.93 -2.97 8.36
N ILE A 26 13.10 -3.06 7.74
CA ILE A 26 14.21 -2.09 7.93
C ILE A 26 13.77 -0.67 7.55
N LYS A 27 13.06 -0.53 6.42
CA LYS A 27 12.56 0.77 5.95
C LYS A 27 11.35 1.24 6.77
N GLY A 28 10.48 0.34 7.18
CA GLY A 28 9.31 0.64 8.02
C GLY A 28 9.70 1.23 9.37
N GLN A 29 10.77 0.75 10.01
CA GLN A 29 11.29 1.32 11.27
C GLN A 29 11.69 2.80 11.15
N GLN A 30 12.04 3.26 9.94
CA GLN A 30 12.45 4.65 9.69
C GLN A 30 11.24 5.58 9.49
N ILE A 31 10.06 5.02 9.25
CA ILE A 31 8.81 5.74 9.12
C ILE A 31 8.30 6.05 10.53
N GLN A 32 8.32 7.33 10.89
CA GLN A 32 7.74 7.81 12.14
C GLN A 32 6.21 7.64 12.08
N SER A 33 5.73 6.49 12.55
CA SER A 33 4.29 6.26 12.79
C SER A 33 3.92 6.73 14.19
N PRO A 34 2.83 7.50 14.37
CA PRO A 34 2.27 7.82 15.69
C PRO A 34 1.96 6.56 16.52
N LEU A 35 1.64 5.43 15.87
CA LEU A 35 1.37 4.15 16.54
C LEU A 35 2.63 3.52 17.16
N ASN A 36 3.82 3.80 16.63
CA ASN A 36 5.08 3.32 17.23
C ASN A 36 5.36 3.97 18.60
N GLN A 37 4.75 5.12 18.91
CA GLN A 37 4.90 5.76 20.22
C GLN A 37 4.04 5.08 21.30
N ILE A 38 2.92 4.44 20.92
CA ILE A 38 1.99 3.82 21.86
C ILE A 38 2.51 2.45 22.33
N VAL A 39 3.16 1.68 21.44
CA VAL A 39 3.67 0.34 21.79
C VAL A 39 4.83 0.40 22.81
N HIS A 40 5.61 1.49 22.84
CA HIS A 40 6.72 1.64 23.78
C HIS A 40 6.31 2.07 25.21
N THR A 41 5.04 2.35 25.51
CA THR A 41 4.63 2.88 26.82
C THR A 41 3.95 1.89 27.78
N VAL A 42 3.72 0.63 27.39
CA VAL A 42 3.14 -0.36 28.33
C VAL A 42 4.22 -1.21 29.00
N ARG A 43 5.03 -0.57 29.85
CA ARG A 43 5.45 -1.15 31.14
C ARG A 43 6.05 -0.08 32.06
N PRO A 44 5.25 0.42 33.00
CA PRO A 44 5.72 0.62 34.35
C PRO A 44 4.89 -0.24 35.30
N GLU A 45 5.54 -1.13 36.03
CA GLU A 45 4.95 -1.74 37.21
C GLU A 45 4.68 -0.64 38.25
N LEU A 46 3.41 -0.39 38.60
CA LEU A 46 3.04 0.45 39.75
C LEU A 46 1.79 -0.13 40.47
N PRO A 47 1.63 0.14 41.79
CA PRO A 47 0.89 -0.71 42.73
C PRO A 47 -0.63 -0.58 42.66
N LYS A 48 -1.29 -1.61 43.18
CA LYS A 48 -2.71 -1.95 43.00
C LYS A 48 -3.76 -1.04 43.68
N SER A 49 -3.44 0.14 44.20
CA SER A 49 -4.42 0.88 45.04
C SER A 49 -5.33 1.88 44.31
N ASP A 50 -5.02 2.38 43.12
CA ASP A 50 -5.74 3.56 42.57
C ASP A 50 -6.48 3.33 41.24
N ILE A 51 -6.79 2.08 40.93
CA ILE A 51 -7.36 1.65 39.64
C ILE A 51 -8.82 2.10 39.46
N ALA A 52 -9.59 2.26 40.55
CA ALA A 52 -11.02 2.60 40.47
C ALA A 52 -11.27 4.09 40.16
N ALA A 53 -10.43 4.99 40.67
CA ALA A 53 -10.57 6.42 40.45
C ALA A 53 -10.14 6.84 39.02
N ALA A 54 -9.11 6.22 38.47
CA ALA A 54 -8.66 6.48 37.11
C ALA A 54 -9.68 6.04 36.03
N ARG A 55 -10.46 4.99 36.31
CA ARG A 55 -11.46 4.43 35.36
C ARG A 55 -12.71 5.28 35.21
N LEU A 56 -13.10 6.07 36.23
CA LEU A 56 -14.30 6.90 36.17
C LEU A 56 -14.07 8.21 35.38
N CYS A 57 -12.84 8.71 35.34
CA CYS A 57 -12.50 9.91 34.56
C CYS A 57 -12.27 9.65 33.06
N GLN A 58 -11.97 8.40 32.65
CA GLN A 58 -11.69 8.06 31.25
C GLN A 58 -12.93 7.91 30.36
N ARG A 59 -14.14 7.78 30.94
CA ARG A 59 -15.33 7.37 30.18
C ARG A 59 -16.05 8.50 29.43
N ASN A 60 -15.66 9.76 29.63
CA ASN A 60 -16.45 10.91 29.16
C ASN A 60 -15.79 11.78 28.07
N ASN A 61 -14.72 11.34 27.38
CA ASN A 61 -14.14 12.13 26.29
C ASN A 61 -13.36 11.28 25.26
N GLN A 62 -13.97 10.21 24.76
CA GLN A 62 -13.40 9.47 23.62
C GLN A 62 -14.45 9.35 22.51
N ILE A 63 -14.68 10.46 21.81
CA ILE A 63 -14.83 10.36 20.37
C ILE A 63 -13.40 10.13 19.90
N GLU A 64 -13.07 8.87 19.63
CA GLU A 64 -11.78 8.48 19.08
C GLU A 64 -11.64 9.18 17.73
N ASP A 65 -10.83 10.24 17.67
CA ASP A 65 -10.26 10.73 16.42
C ASP A 65 -9.44 9.57 15.86
N PHE A 66 -10.04 8.75 14.99
CA PHE A 66 -9.29 7.84 14.13
C PHE A 66 -8.38 8.72 13.27
N GLN A 67 -7.15 8.92 13.73
CA GLN A 67 -6.09 9.52 12.95
C GLN A 67 -5.86 8.60 11.75
N TYR A 68 -6.49 8.93 10.61
CA TYR A 68 -6.17 8.34 9.32
C TYR A 68 -4.70 8.67 9.05
N THR A 69 -3.82 7.74 9.42
CA THR A 69 -2.42 7.83 9.06
C THR A 69 -2.36 7.37 7.62
N GLU A 70 -2.21 8.33 6.70
CA GLU A 70 -2.00 8.03 5.28
C GLU A 70 -0.90 6.97 5.16
N PRO A 71 -1.16 5.85 4.47
CA PRO A 71 -0.20 4.75 4.37
C PRO A 71 1.07 5.26 3.67
N GLN A 72 2.18 5.31 4.41
CA GLN A 72 3.43 5.84 3.89
C GLN A 72 4.15 4.86 2.95
N ILE A 73 3.72 3.60 2.90
CA ILE A 73 4.30 2.58 2.03
C ILE A 73 3.27 2.04 1.04
N LEU A 74 3.57 2.18 -0.25
CA LEU A 74 2.84 1.55 -1.35
C LEU A 74 3.51 0.22 -1.71
N ILE A 75 2.73 -0.86 -1.74
CA ILE A 75 3.15 -2.21 -2.14
C ILE A 75 2.37 -2.63 -3.38
N LEU A 76 3.08 -2.80 -4.49
CA LEU A 76 2.50 -3.31 -5.72
C LEU A 76 2.82 -4.79 -5.91
N ALA A 77 1.79 -5.62 -6.04
CA ALA A 77 1.91 -7.03 -6.39
C ALA A 77 1.41 -7.28 -7.81
N ALA A 78 2.01 -8.25 -8.51
CA ALA A 78 1.67 -8.51 -9.91
C ALA A 78 0.20 -8.91 -10.13
N ASN A 79 -0.42 -9.56 -9.15
CA ASN A 79 -1.82 -9.97 -9.19
C ASN A 79 -2.42 -10.07 -7.78
N ALA A 80 -3.72 -10.31 -7.68
CA ALA A 80 -4.45 -10.34 -6.40
C ALA A 80 -3.98 -11.47 -5.47
N GLU A 81 -3.63 -12.64 -6.01
CA GLU A 81 -3.14 -13.77 -5.24
C GLU A 81 -1.77 -13.48 -4.60
N ASN A 82 -0.82 -12.98 -5.41
CA ASN A 82 0.49 -12.54 -4.93
C ASN A 82 0.37 -11.44 -3.88
N ARG A 83 -0.63 -10.55 -4.04
CA ARG A 83 -0.93 -9.49 -3.07
C ARG A 83 -1.31 -10.07 -1.72
N ILE A 84 -2.29 -10.97 -1.69
CA ILE A 84 -2.77 -11.60 -0.44
C ILE A 84 -1.61 -12.34 0.25
N ASN A 85 -0.91 -13.21 -0.49
CA ASN A 85 0.22 -13.98 0.05
C ASN A 85 1.35 -13.08 0.59
N LEU A 86 1.61 -11.93 -0.04
CA LEU A 86 2.61 -10.99 0.42
C LEU A 86 2.13 -10.22 1.66
N MET A 87 0.86 -9.81 1.70
CA MET A 87 0.26 -9.11 2.83
C MET A 87 0.29 -9.96 4.10
N ASP A 88 -0.09 -11.25 4.01
CA ASP A 88 -0.09 -12.16 5.16
C ASP A 88 1.30 -12.30 5.77
N ARG A 89 2.34 -12.36 4.94
CA ARG A 89 3.72 -12.47 5.40
C ARG A 89 4.25 -11.16 5.99
N ILE A 90 3.81 -10.02 5.47
CA ILE A 90 4.20 -8.71 5.99
C ILE A 90 3.51 -8.46 7.34
N SER A 91 2.21 -8.75 7.46
CA SER A 91 1.49 -8.60 8.72
C SER A 91 2.11 -9.48 9.81
N GLU A 92 2.44 -10.74 9.49
CA GLU A 92 3.14 -11.65 10.40
C GLU A 92 4.52 -11.10 10.82
N ALA A 93 5.34 -10.67 9.86
CA ALA A 93 6.70 -10.20 10.13
C ALA A 93 6.75 -8.85 10.86
N THR A 94 5.70 -8.03 10.76
CA THR A 94 5.66 -6.68 11.33
C THR A 94 4.77 -6.55 12.55
N SER A 95 3.98 -7.57 12.88
CA SER A 95 2.92 -7.48 13.89
C SER A 95 2.03 -6.24 13.68
N GLU A 96 1.75 -5.91 12.41
CA GLU A 96 0.92 -4.78 11.97
C GLU A 96 1.41 -3.38 12.42
N GLN A 97 2.70 -3.22 12.72
CA GLN A 97 3.26 -1.97 13.26
C GLN A 97 3.30 -0.80 12.27
N TYR A 98 3.24 -1.06 10.96
CA TYR A 98 3.45 -0.04 9.93
C TYR A 98 2.22 0.07 9.02
N PRO A 99 1.68 1.29 8.78
CA PRO A 99 0.60 1.48 7.83
C PRO A 99 1.14 1.35 6.40
N TYR A 100 0.52 0.49 5.60
CA TYR A 100 0.84 0.32 4.18
C TYR A 100 -0.43 0.16 3.35
N HIS A 101 -0.35 0.55 2.08
CA HIS A 101 -1.36 0.27 1.08
C HIS A 101 -0.83 -0.80 0.14
N SER A 102 -1.59 -1.87 -0.06
CA SER A 102 -1.23 -2.93 -1.00
C SER A 102 -2.28 -3.08 -2.08
N THR A 103 -1.85 -3.06 -3.34
CA THR A 103 -2.73 -3.19 -4.51
C THR A 103 -1.97 -3.84 -5.67
N THR A 104 -2.64 -4.07 -6.79
CA THR A 104 -1.97 -4.42 -8.04
C THR A 104 -1.72 -3.15 -8.84
N PRO A 105 -0.75 -3.12 -9.78
CA PRO A 105 -0.59 -1.98 -10.68
C PRO A 105 -1.90 -1.58 -11.37
N LEU A 106 -2.67 -2.56 -11.86
CA LEU A 106 -3.98 -2.31 -12.46
C LEU A 106 -4.96 -1.66 -11.47
N GLY A 107 -5.09 -2.22 -10.26
CA GLY A 107 -5.99 -1.66 -9.24
C GLY A 107 -5.61 -0.23 -8.86
N PHE A 108 -4.32 0.03 -8.69
CA PHE A 108 -3.81 1.39 -8.44
C PHE A 108 -4.24 2.36 -9.55
N PHE A 109 -4.00 2.02 -10.82
CA PHE A 109 -4.39 2.90 -11.92
C PHE A 109 -5.90 3.06 -12.06
N GLU A 110 -6.68 2.00 -11.81
CA GLU A 110 -8.14 2.09 -11.77
C GLU A 110 -8.60 3.11 -10.73
N ASP A 111 -8.10 3.01 -9.49
CA ASP A 111 -8.46 3.91 -8.40
C ASP A 111 -8.12 5.38 -8.73
N GLU A 112 -6.93 5.63 -9.28
CA GLU A 112 -6.50 6.98 -9.71
C GLU A 112 -7.36 7.52 -10.86
N VAL A 113 -7.67 6.70 -11.87
CA VAL A 113 -8.54 7.11 -12.99
C VAL A 113 -9.94 7.45 -12.50
N ILE A 114 -10.49 6.67 -11.58
CA ILE A 114 -11.79 6.94 -10.96
C ILE A 114 -11.73 8.24 -10.15
N LEU A 115 -10.70 8.41 -9.31
CA LEU A 115 -10.51 9.58 -8.45
C LEU A 115 -10.47 10.88 -9.27
N PHE A 116 -9.74 10.87 -10.39
CA PHE A 116 -9.58 12.02 -11.26
C PHE A 116 -10.58 12.09 -12.43
N TRP A 117 -11.53 11.16 -12.51
CA TRP A 117 -12.50 11.10 -13.61
C TRP A 117 -13.24 12.42 -13.88
N PRO A 118 -13.72 13.17 -12.86
CA PRO A 118 -14.39 14.45 -13.08
C PRO A 118 -13.51 15.48 -13.82
N LEU A 119 -12.20 15.50 -13.53
CA LEU A 119 -11.26 16.38 -14.21
C LEU A 119 -10.96 15.90 -15.63
N LEU A 120 -10.89 14.59 -15.84
CA LEU A 120 -10.67 14.00 -17.16
C LEU A 120 -11.80 14.35 -18.13
N ILE A 121 -13.06 14.18 -17.72
CA ILE A 121 -14.21 14.50 -18.58
C ILE A 121 -14.29 16.00 -18.90
N GLN A 122 -13.93 16.87 -17.95
CA GLN A 122 -13.89 18.31 -18.17
C GLN A 122 -12.79 18.69 -19.15
N THR A 123 -11.60 18.13 -18.99
CA THR A 123 -10.43 18.45 -19.82
C THR A 123 -10.58 17.95 -21.26
N LEU A 124 -11.25 16.81 -21.44
CA LEU A 124 -11.45 16.18 -22.74
C LEU A 124 -12.77 16.59 -23.43
N ASP A 125 -13.56 17.48 -22.81
CA ASP A 125 -14.90 17.88 -23.26
C ASP A 125 -15.83 16.67 -23.53
N LEU A 126 -15.73 15.65 -22.66
CA LEU A 126 -16.55 14.45 -22.74
C LEU A 126 -17.86 14.69 -21.99
N ARG A 127 -18.99 14.35 -22.62
CA ARG A 127 -20.30 14.45 -21.97
C ARG A 127 -20.34 13.49 -20.79
N GLY A 128 -20.60 14.02 -19.60
CA GLY A 128 -20.59 13.35 -18.30
C GLY A 128 -21.15 11.93 -18.33
N GLN A 129 -20.23 10.97 -18.50
CA GLN A 129 -20.48 9.54 -18.48
C GLN A 129 -19.77 8.96 -17.27
N PHE A 130 -20.34 7.88 -16.72
CA PHE A 130 -19.60 7.08 -15.76
C PHE A 130 -18.42 6.40 -16.48
N PRO A 131 -17.26 6.26 -15.80
CA PRO A 131 -16.14 5.53 -16.36
C PRO A 131 -16.58 4.08 -16.64
N LEU A 132 -16.45 3.65 -17.89
CA LEU A 132 -16.80 2.29 -18.30
C LEU A 132 -15.59 1.38 -18.11
N ARG A 133 -15.73 0.36 -17.26
CA ARG A 133 -14.74 -0.71 -17.18
C ARG A 133 -14.88 -1.63 -18.38
N LEU A 134 -13.84 -1.70 -19.19
CA LEU A 134 -13.79 -2.60 -20.34
C LEU A 134 -13.66 -4.06 -19.87
N ARG A 135 -14.12 -4.98 -20.70
CA ARG A 135 -13.80 -6.40 -20.52
C ARG A 135 -12.33 -6.62 -20.87
N PRO A 136 -11.63 -7.58 -20.22
CA PRO A 136 -10.22 -7.82 -20.45
C PRO A 136 -9.85 -8.02 -21.93
N GLU A 137 -10.70 -8.68 -22.71
CA GLU A 137 -10.46 -8.92 -24.14
C GLU A 137 -10.43 -7.61 -24.94
N THR A 138 -11.40 -6.72 -24.70
CA THR A 138 -11.49 -5.41 -25.35
C THR A 138 -10.37 -4.49 -24.89
N GLU A 139 -10.04 -4.49 -23.60
CA GLU A 139 -8.92 -3.73 -23.05
C GLU A 139 -7.60 -4.16 -23.70
N GLN A 140 -7.33 -5.47 -23.75
CA GLN A 140 -6.13 -6.01 -24.35
C GLN A 140 -6.03 -5.67 -25.84
N GLU A 141 -7.15 -5.76 -26.58
CA GLU A 141 -7.19 -5.38 -28.00
C GLU A 141 -6.83 -3.91 -28.21
N LEU A 142 -7.47 -3.00 -27.46
CA LEU A 142 -7.22 -1.56 -27.56
C LEU A 142 -5.81 -1.19 -27.10
N ALA A 143 -5.35 -1.75 -25.99
CA ALA A 143 -3.99 -1.54 -25.48
C ALA A 143 -2.95 -2.03 -26.48
N SER A 144 -3.15 -3.20 -27.09
CA SER A 144 -2.24 -3.72 -28.12
C SER A 144 -2.18 -2.78 -29.32
N ARG A 145 -3.32 -2.28 -29.80
CA ARG A 145 -3.37 -1.33 -30.92
C ARG A 145 -2.65 -0.01 -30.59
N LEU A 146 -2.79 0.49 -29.35
CA LEU A 146 -2.18 1.74 -28.91
C LEU A 146 -0.66 1.63 -28.69
N TRP A 147 -0.22 0.59 -27.98
CA TRP A 147 1.16 0.49 -27.48
C TRP A 147 2.11 -0.23 -28.43
N ARG A 148 1.60 -1.09 -29.33
CA ARG A 148 2.45 -1.89 -30.22
C ARG A 148 3.50 -1.09 -31.00
N PRO A 149 3.20 0.08 -31.61
CA PRO A 149 4.23 0.87 -32.30
C PRO A 149 5.37 1.32 -31.38
N HIS A 150 5.07 1.60 -30.10
CA HIS A 150 6.05 2.04 -29.11
C HIS A 150 6.88 0.87 -28.60
N ILE A 151 6.26 -0.28 -28.36
CA ILE A 151 6.94 -1.49 -27.90
C ILE A 151 7.89 -2.01 -28.98
N GLU A 152 7.46 -2.05 -30.24
CA GLU A 152 8.30 -2.46 -31.37
C GLU A 152 9.53 -1.56 -31.50
N LYS A 153 9.38 -0.25 -31.24
CA LYS A 153 10.51 0.70 -31.23
C LYS A 153 11.51 0.43 -30.08
N LEU A 154 11.03 0.00 -28.91
CA LEU A 154 11.89 -0.36 -27.77
C LEU A 154 12.63 -1.69 -27.99
N GLN A 155 12.14 -2.55 -28.88
CA GLN A 155 12.73 -3.85 -29.18
C GLN A 155 13.74 -3.81 -30.33
N GLN A 156 13.84 -2.69 -31.05
CA GLN A 156 14.88 -2.54 -32.07
C GLN A 156 16.24 -2.34 -31.37
N PRO A 157 17.26 -3.15 -31.69
CA PRO A 157 18.60 -2.91 -31.18
C PRO A 157 19.08 -1.53 -31.68
N GLY A 158 19.56 -0.71 -30.74
CA GLY A 158 20.25 0.55 -31.04
C GLY A 158 21.59 0.33 -31.71
#